data_AF-A0A1S1TSG6-F1
#
_entry.id   AF-A0A1S1TSG6-F1
#
_cell.length_a   1.000
_cell.length_b   1.000
_cell.length_c   1.000
_cell.angle_alpha   90.00
_cell.angle_beta   90.00
_cell.angle_gamma   90.00
#
_symmetry.space_group_name_H-M   'P 1'
#
loop_
_entity.id
_entity.type
_entity.pdbx_description
1 polymer ?
#
loop_
_entity_poly.entity_id
_entity_poly.type
_entity_poly.pdbx_seq_one_letter_code
_entity_poly.pdbx_strand_id
1 'polypeptide(L)'
;MNGIDGQGGFEKASAMSDASEQREREAAKLTRHEGLRGLEMLAARYRDHAYALHTHPTWVFGVVVAGVEKLRIGRRRHLAPAGSIIIVNPEDPHDGEKGAPAGWAYRTCYPNAALMAEIAEEFEQPGLPMFGEGIVHAPELARAFVRAHRLVGQALSRKRRCWWFSANSCNASATARSAPALATAVRRSGVSAFTAS
;
A
#
# COMPACT_ATOMS: atom_id res chain seq x y z
N MET A 1 6.30 -10.53 70.13
CA MET A 1 7.20 -9.45 69.66
C MET A 1 7.78 -9.89 68.33
N ASN A 2 7.40 -9.15 67.28
CA ASN A 2 8.03 -8.98 65.95
C ASN A 2 8.10 -10.26 65.09
N GLY A 3 7.40 -10.36 63.95
CA GLY A 3 7.57 -9.51 62.74
C GLY A 3 8.79 -10.04 61.95
N ILE A 4 8.88 -10.14 60.63
CA ILE A 4 8.30 -9.37 59.54
C ILE A 4 8.59 -10.15 58.24
N ASP A 5 7.55 -10.31 57.43
CA ASP A 5 7.42 -10.31 55.97
C ASP A 5 8.31 -11.14 55.03
N GLY A 6 7.60 -11.82 54.11
CA GLY A 6 8.13 -12.24 52.83
C GLY A 6 8.10 -11.13 51.77
N GLN A 7 8.32 -11.58 50.53
CA GLN A 7 8.38 -10.84 49.26
C GLN A 7 9.75 -10.28 48.87
N GLY A 8 10.12 -10.53 47.62
CA GLY A 8 11.20 -9.83 46.92
C GLY A 8 12.05 -10.73 46.04
N GLY A 9 11.53 -11.17 44.89
CA GLY A 9 12.38 -11.94 43.97
C GLY A 9 11.80 -12.37 42.63
N PHE A 10 10.69 -11.80 42.12
CA PHE A 10 10.14 -12.18 40.81
C PHE A 10 9.70 -11.01 39.92
N GLU A 11 10.16 -9.78 40.18
CA GLU A 11 9.69 -8.61 39.41
C GLU A 11 10.69 -8.05 38.38
N LYS A 12 11.94 -8.54 38.34
CA LYS A 12 12.94 -7.99 37.39
C LYS A 12 13.06 -8.74 36.05
N ALA A 13 12.48 -9.94 35.93
CA ALA A 13 12.52 -10.70 34.67
C ALA A 13 11.46 -10.26 33.65
N SER A 14 10.32 -9.73 34.11
CA SER A 14 9.22 -9.27 33.23
C SER A 14 9.59 -8.00 32.46
N ALA A 15 10.25 -7.04 33.10
CA ALA A 15 10.62 -5.77 32.47
C ALA A 15 11.69 -5.92 31.36
N MET A 16 12.44 -7.03 31.32
CA MET A 16 13.44 -7.32 30.28
C MET A 16 12.88 -8.17 29.10
N SER A 17 11.77 -8.87 29.27
CA SER A 17 10.99 -9.39 28.13
C SER A 17 10.17 -8.28 27.46
N ASP A 18 9.66 -7.32 28.24
CA ASP A 18 8.82 -6.20 27.78
C ASP A 18 9.51 -5.19 26.84
N ALA A 19 10.84 -5.13 26.83
CA ALA A 19 11.62 -4.31 25.89
C ALA A 19 12.17 -5.11 24.69
N SER A 20 12.21 -6.45 24.79
CA SER A 20 12.79 -7.36 23.80
C SER A 20 11.76 -8.01 22.88
N GLU A 21 10.46 -7.99 23.25
CA GLU A 21 9.31 -7.88 22.34
C GLU A 21 9.21 -6.48 21.72
N GLN A 22 10.37 -6.00 21.29
CA GLN A 22 10.54 -4.78 20.55
C GLN A 22 9.59 -4.87 19.35
N ARG A 23 8.44 -4.19 19.45
CA ARG A 23 7.45 -3.90 18.38
C ARG A 23 8.01 -4.38 17.06
N GLU A 24 7.51 -5.46 16.46
CA GLU A 24 7.91 -5.81 15.09
C GLU A 24 7.84 -4.52 14.26
N ARG A 25 9.00 -3.89 14.03
CA ARG A 25 8.99 -2.45 13.79
C ARG A 25 8.33 -2.25 12.45
N GLU A 26 7.30 -1.40 12.43
CA GLU A 26 6.81 -0.91 11.17
C GLU A 26 7.99 -0.30 10.41
N ALA A 27 8.15 -0.72 9.17
CA ALA A 27 9.30 -0.37 8.37
C ALA A 27 8.82 -0.16 6.95
N ALA A 28 9.21 0.96 6.35
CA ALA A 28 8.90 1.29 4.97
C ALA A 28 10.14 1.87 4.31
N LYS A 29 10.50 1.34 3.14
CA LYS A 29 11.60 1.82 2.32
C LYS A 29 11.10 2.08 0.90
N LEU A 30 11.01 3.35 0.54
CA LEU A 30 10.76 3.80 -0.83
C LEU A 30 12.10 4.04 -1.55
N THR A 31 12.25 3.50 -2.76
CA THR A 31 13.34 3.80 -3.68
C THR A 31 12.78 4.32 -5.00
N ARG A 32 13.58 5.10 -5.73
CA ARG A 32 13.24 5.61 -7.06
C ARG A 32 14.37 5.30 -8.02
N HIS A 33 14.04 4.75 -9.18
CA HIS A 33 14.99 4.26 -10.17
C HIS A 33 14.90 5.11 -11.45
N GLU A 34 15.77 6.12 -11.57
CA GLU A 34 15.79 7.02 -12.73
C GLU A 34 16.04 6.28 -14.06
N GLY A 35 16.89 5.24 -14.03
CA GLY A 35 17.14 4.38 -15.20
C GLY A 35 15.96 3.50 -15.62
N LEU A 36 14.90 3.45 -14.81
CA LEU A 36 13.63 2.78 -15.12
C LEU A 36 12.51 3.83 -15.18
N ARG A 37 12.73 4.92 -15.94
CA ARG A 37 11.78 6.03 -16.10
C ARG A 37 11.27 6.62 -14.78
N GLY A 38 12.10 6.62 -13.75
CA GLY A 38 11.75 7.13 -12.43
C GLY A 38 10.80 6.22 -11.64
N LEU A 39 10.78 4.91 -11.91
CA LEU A 39 9.99 3.90 -11.22
C LEU A 39 10.21 3.99 -9.69
N GLU A 40 9.12 4.17 -8.97
CA GLU A 40 9.12 4.11 -7.51
C GLU A 40 8.81 2.69 -7.03
N MET A 41 9.47 2.27 -5.95
CA MET A 41 9.35 0.93 -5.40
C MET A 41 9.33 1.00 -3.88
N LEU A 42 8.35 0.34 -3.25
CA LEU A 42 8.17 0.33 -1.81
C LEU A 42 8.30 -1.10 -1.29
N ALA A 43 9.16 -1.29 -0.30
CA ALA A 43 9.14 -2.47 0.56
C ALA A 43 8.68 -2.03 1.95
N ALA A 44 7.56 -2.58 2.44
CA ALA A 44 7.09 -2.25 3.77
C ALA A 44 6.58 -3.44 4.56
N ARG A 45 6.54 -3.25 5.89
CA ARG A 45 5.90 -4.07 6.89
C ARG A 45 5.11 -3.14 7.80
N TYR A 46 3.82 -3.42 7.94
CA TYR A 46 2.88 -2.68 8.76
C TYR A 46 2.16 -3.62 9.71
N ARG A 47 1.89 -3.14 10.91
CA ARG A 47 1.10 -3.87 11.90
C ARG A 47 -0.20 -3.16 12.20
N ASP A 48 -0.14 -1.85 12.40
CA ASP A 48 -1.29 -1.02 12.80
C ASP A 48 -1.54 0.15 11.83
N HIS A 49 -0.74 0.29 10.78
CA HIS A 49 -0.97 1.26 9.71
C HIS A 49 -2.29 0.99 8.95
N ALA A 50 -2.88 2.08 8.45
CA ALA A 50 -3.98 2.06 7.49
C ALA A 50 -3.85 3.24 6.52
N TYR A 51 -3.90 2.95 5.22
CA TYR A 51 -4.02 3.94 4.16
C TYR A 51 -5.47 4.40 4.05
N ALA A 52 -5.70 5.72 4.06
CA ALA A 52 -7.00 6.26 3.69
C ALA A 52 -7.28 6.03 2.19
N LEU A 53 -8.56 6.08 1.80
CA LEU A 53 -8.96 5.98 0.40
C LEU A 53 -8.33 7.11 -0.43
N HIS A 54 -7.63 6.76 -1.51
CA HIS A 54 -6.96 7.70 -2.39
C HIS A 54 -6.88 7.19 -3.84
N THR A 55 -6.40 8.06 -4.74
CA THR A 55 -6.07 7.72 -6.12
C THR A 55 -4.70 8.31 -6.48
N HIS A 56 -4.10 7.81 -7.56
CA HIS A 56 -2.90 8.39 -8.16
C HIS A 56 -2.80 7.99 -9.65
N PRO A 57 -2.02 8.74 -10.48
CA PRO A 57 -1.96 8.51 -11.92
C PRO A 57 -1.01 7.39 -12.36
N THR A 58 -0.37 6.69 -11.42
CA THR A 58 0.48 5.52 -11.71
C THR A 58 -0.29 4.22 -11.50
N TRP A 59 0.21 3.12 -12.05
CA TRP A 59 -0.26 1.78 -11.67
C TRP A 59 0.31 1.41 -10.30
N VAL A 60 -0.31 0.46 -9.62
CA VAL A 60 0.32 -0.28 -8.52
C VAL A 60 0.42 -1.73 -8.95
N PHE A 61 1.63 -2.28 -8.89
CA PHE A 61 1.84 -3.72 -8.90
C PHE A 61 2.49 -4.11 -7.57
N GLY A 62 1.88 -5.04 -6.85
CA GLY A 62 2.30 -5.41 -5.50
C GLY A 62 2.26 -6.91 -5.25
N VAL A 63 3.08 -7.38 -4.32
CA VAL A 63 2.96 -8.72 -3.74
C VAL A 63 2.94 -8.62 -2.23
N VAL A 64 1.91 -9.19 -1.60
CA VAL A 64 1.90 -9.40 -0.15
C VAL A 64 2.88 -10.54 0.14
N VAL A 65 3.93 -10.26 0.91
CA VAL A 65 4.99 -11.23 1.21
C VAL A 65 4.84 -11.87 2.59
N ALA A 66 4.06 -11.29 3.49
CA ALA A 66 3.71 -11.85 4.79
C ALA A 66 2.40 -11.25 5.31
N GLY A 67 1.68 -12.00 6.16
CA GLY A 67 0.43 -11.54 6.75
C GLY A 67 -0.72 -11.45 5.76
N VAL A 68 -1.67 -10.56 6.03
CA VAL A 68 -2.87 -10.34 5.20
C VAL A 68 -3.13 -8.85 5.09
N GLU A 69 -3.17 -8.34 3.86
CA GLU A 69 -3.65 -6.99 3.59
C GLU A 69 -5.15 -7.03 3.30
N LYS A 70 -5.91 -6.16 3.95
CA LYS A 70 -7.31 -5.91 3.60
C LYS A 70 -7.37 -4.59 2.84
N LEU A 71 -7.91 -4.61 1.64
CA LEU A 71 -7.89 -3.45 0.75
C LEU A 71 -9.17 -3.33 -0.05
N ARG A 72 -9.59 -2.10 -0.32
CA ARG A 72 -10.58 -1.80 -1.35
C ARG A 72 -9.87 -1.37 -2.63
N ILE A 73 -10.37 -1.86 -3.76
CA ILE A 73 -10.00 -1.39 -5.10
C ILE A 73 -11.31 -1.10 -5.83
N GLY A 74 -11.53 0.16 -6.21
CA GLY A 74 -12.79 0.63 -6.74
C GLY A 74 -13.94 0.39 -5.74
N ARG A 75 -14.91 -0.43 -6.14
CA ARG A 75 -16.08 -0.79 -5.30
C ARG A 75 -15.90 -2.11 -4.55
N ARG A 76 -14.83 -2.87 -4.81
CA ARG A 76 -14.65 -4.23 -4.27
C ARG A 76 -13.69 -4.19 -3.08
N ARG A 77 -13.97 -5.02 -2.08
CA ARG A 77 -13.10 -5.27 -0.93
C ARG A 77 -12.44 -6.63 -1.08
N HIS A 78 -11.19 -6.71 -0.69
CA HIS A 78 -10.33 -7.88 -0.84
C HIS A 78 -9.62 -8.18 0.47
N LEU A 79 -9.37 -9.47 0.71
CA LEU A 79 -8.35 -9.95 1.63
C LEU A 79 -7.26 -10.58 0.78
N ALA A 80 -6.07 -10.02 0.84
CA ALA A 80 -4.89 -10.44 0.12
C ALA A 80 -3.90 -11.09 1.11
N PRO A 81 -3.98 -12.41 1.33
CA PRO A 81 -2.98 -13.12 2.10
C PRO A 81 -1.63 -13.14 1.38
N ALA A 82 -0.57 -13.48 2.12
CA ALA A 82 0.77 -13.67 1.56
C ALA A 82 0.75 -14.55 0.28
N GLY A 83 1.46 -14.09 -0.76
CA GLY A 83 1.48 -14.67 -2.09
C GLY A 83 0.51 -14.03 -3.09
N SER A 84 -0.43 -13.19 -2.63
CA SER A 84 -1.35 -12.47 -3.51
C SER A 84 -0.63 -11.36 -4.27
N ILE A 85 -0.91 -11.26 -5.57
CA ILE A 85 -0.50 -10.13 -6.41
C ILE A 85 -1.63 -9.10 -6.38
N ILE A 86 -1.28 -7.84 -6.12
CA ILE A 86 -2.20 -6.70 -6.11
C ILE A 86 -1.93 -5.88 -7.36
N ILE A 87 -3.00 -5.54 -8.07
CA ILE A 87 -2.96 -4.67 -9.25
C ILE A 87 -3.97 -3.54 -9.05
N VAL A 88 -3.53 -2.30 -9.21
CA VAL A 88 -4.41 -1.12 -9.19
C VAL A 88 -4.09 -0.28 -10.42
N ASN A 89 -5.12 0.05 -11.21
CA ASN A 89 -4.94 0.92 -12.37
C ASN A 89 -4.83 2.39 -11.93
N PRO A 90 -4.31 3.28 -12.80
CA PRO A 90 -4.35 4.71 -12.57
C PRO A 90 -5.77 5.19 -12.26
N GLU A 91 -5.86 6.09 -11.27
CA GLU A 91 -7.11 6.70 -10.82
C GLU A 91 -8.19 5.74 -10.25
N ASP A 92 -7.91 4.44 -10.12
CA ASP A 92 -8.79 3.54 -9.36
C ASP A 92 -8.68 3.86 -7.86
N PRO A 93 -9.78 4.21 -7.17
CA PRO A 93 -9.73 4.56 -5.75
C PRO A 93 -9.42 3.32 -4.93
N HIS A 94 -8.42 3.43 -4.06
CA HIS A 94 -7.96 2.31 -3.24
C HIS A 94 -7.51 2.74 -1.84
N ASP A 95 -7.56 1.80 -0.91
CA ASP A 95 -7.08 1.90 0.47
C ASP A 95 -6.36 0.60 0.87
N GLY A 96 -5.87 0.52 2.11
CA GLY A 96 -5.21 -0.69 2.61
C GLY A 96 -5.02 -0.65 4.11
N GLU A 97 -5.42 -1.71 4.80
CA GLU A 97 -5.30 -1.87 6.25
C GLU A 97 -4.94 -3.33 6.59
N LYS A 98 -4.69 -3.60 7.88
CA LYS A 98 -4.44 -4.97 8.33
C LYS A 98 -5.66 -5.86 8.14
N GLY A 99 -5.48 -7.01 7.51
CA GLY A 99 -6.49 -8.08 7.41
C GLY A 99 -6.42 -9.10 8.56
N ALA A 100 -5.34 -9.10 9.34
CA ALA A 100 -5.12 -9.98 10.48
C ALA A 100 -4.31 -9.27 11.60
N PRO A 101 -4.33 -9.77 12.86
CA PRO A 101 -3.61 -9.14 13.96
C PRO A 101 -2.09 -8.98 13.75
N ALA A 102 -1.48 -9.89 13.00
CA ALA A 102 -0.06 -9.86 12.66
C ALA A 102 0.32 -8.77 11.62
N GLY A 103 -0.67 -8.05 11.06
CA GLY A 103 -0.43 -7.04 10.03
C GLY A 103 -0.14 -7.65 8.66
N TRP A 104 0.61 -6.91 7.84
CA TRP A 104 1.05 -7.34 6.52
C TRP A 104 2.42 -6.79 6.17
N ALA A 105 3.11 -7.47 5.28
CA ALA A 105 4.28 -6.94 4.60
C ALA A 105 4.12 -7.14 3.12
N TYR A 106 4.59 -6.18 2.33
CA TYR A 106 4.45 -6.20 0.88
C TYR A 106 5.65 -5.59 0.17
N ARG A 107 5.68 -5.80 -1.13
CA ARG A 107 6.60 -5.14 -2.07
C ARG A 107 5.76 -4.61 -3.21
N THR A 108 5.86 -3.33 -3.51
CA THR A 108 5.08 -2.69 -4.56
C THR A 108 5.97 -1.85 -5.47
N CYS A 109 5.56 -1.68 -6.72
CA CYS A 109 6.14 -0.72 -7.63
C CYS A 109 5.05 0.11 -8.31
N TYR A 110 5.42 1.33 -8.69
CA TYR A 110 4.52 2.35 -9.21
C TYR A 110 4.99 2.83 -10.59
N PRO A 111 4.82 2.02 -11.65
CA PRO A 111 5.22 2.44 -12.98
C PRO A 111 4.30 3.57 -13.47
N ASN A 112 4.91 4.58 -14.09
CA ASN A 112 4.19 5.67 -14.73
C ASN A 112 3.80 5.31 -16.16
N ALA A 113 3.00 6.16 -16.80
CA ALA A 113 2.53 5.95 -18.17
C ALA A 113 3.67 5.78 -19.18
N ALA A 114 4.80 6.47 -19.01
CA ALA A 114 5.93 6.35 -19.92
C ALA A 114 6.56 4.95 -19.87
N LEU A 115 6.78 4.41 -18.67
CA LEU A 115 7.29 3.05 -18.51
C LEU A 115 6.29 2.00 -19.00
N MET A 116 5.00 2.19 -18.71
CA MET A 116 3.97 1.26 -19.18
C MET A 116 3.80 1.29 -20.70
N ALA A 117 4.03 2.43 -21.36
CA ALA A 117 4.03 2.54 -22.82
C ALA A 117 5.19 1.75 -23.44
N GLU A 118 6.40 1.84 -22.88
CA GLU A 118 7.56 1.07 -23.35
C GLU A 118 7.33 -0.43 -23.23
N ILE A 119 6.77 -0.88 -22.10
CA ILE A 119 6.41 -2.28 -21.91
C ILE A 119 5.32 -2.69 -22.89
N ALA A 120 4.28 -1.87 -23.08
CA ALA A 120 3.20 -2.18 -24.01
C ALA A 120 3.73 -2.34 -25.45
N GLU A 121 4.65 -1.48 -25.88
CA GLU A 121 5.31 -1.56 -27.19
C GLU A 121 6.11 -2.85 -27.35
N GLU A 122 6.88 -3.27 -26.33
CA GLU A 122 7.65 -4.53 -26.33
C GLU A 122 6.75 -5.76 -26.51
N PHE A 123 5.52 -5.73 -26.00
CA PHE A 123 4.54 -6.80 -26.12
C PHE A 123 3.51 -6.58 -27.25
N GLU A 124 3.78 -5.63 -28.16
CA GLU A 124 2.90 -5.28 -29.29
C GLU A 124 1.44 -5.00 -28.86
N GLN A 125 1.25 -4.42 -27.67
CA GLN A 125 -0.06 -4.11 -27.11
C GLN A 125 -0.56 -2.73 -27.58
N PRO A 126 -1.83 -2.61 -27.99
CA PRO A 126 -2.39 -1.32 -28.35
C PRO A 126 -2.68 -0.48 -27.10
N GLY A 127 -1.95 0.62 -26.95
CA GLY A 127 -2.18 1.62 -25.89
C GLY A 127 -1.71 1.16 -24.50
N LEU A 128 -2.10 1.94 -23.48
CA LEU A 128 -1.71 1.66 -22.09
C LEU A 128 -2.57 0.53 -21.51
N PRO A 129 -1.96 -0.52 -20.92
CA PRO A 129 -2.70 -1.67 -20.45
C PRO A 129 -3.53 -1.34 -19.20
N MET A 130 -4.75 -1.84 -19.17
CA MET A 130 -5.66 -1.78 -18.03
C MET A 130 -6.01 -3.20 -17.59
N PHE A 131 -6.05 -3.43 -16.29
CA PHE A 131 -6.23 -4.76 -15.70
C PHE A 131 -7.62 -4.89 -15.07
N GLY A 132 -8.33 -5.95 -15.43
CA GLY A 132 -9.69 -6.22 -14.93
C GLY A 132 -9.73 -6.87 -13.53
N GLU A 133 -8.66 -7.55 -13.12
CA GLU A 133 -8.55 -8.18 -11.81
C GLU A 133 -7.60 -7.39 -10.90
N GLY A 134 -8.11 -6.96 -9.74
CA GLY A 134 -7.31 -6.25 -8.75
C GLY A 134 -6.47 -7.15 -7.84
N ILE A 135 -6.82 -8.44 -7.75
CA ILE A 135 -6.08 -9.45 -7.00
C ILE A 135 -5.89 -10.67 -7.89
N VAL A 136 -4.64 -11.09 -8.07
CA VAL A 136 -4.27 -12.23 -8.92
C VAL A 136 -3.52 -13.27 -8.08
N HIS A 137 -3.87 -14.54 -8.25
CA HIS A 137 -3.19 -15.67 -7.61
C HIS A 137 -2.32 -16.41 -8.61
N ALA A 138 -1.06 -15.97 -8.75
CA ALA A 138 -0.07 -16.60 -9.62
C ALA A 138 1.25 -16.78 -8.85
N PRO A 139 1.46 -17.92 -8.14
CA PRO A 139 2.58 -18.09 -7.22
C PRO A 139 3.96 -17.94 -7.85
N GLU A 140 4.13 -18.37 -9.10
CA GLU A 140 5.38 -18.25 -9.84
C GLU A 140 5.70 -16.80 -10.19
N LEU A 141 4.70 -16.06 -10.69
CA LEU A 141 4.81 -14.64 -10.98
C LEU A 141 5.07 -13.82 -9.71
N ALA A 142 4.37 -14.12 -8.61
CA ALA A 142 4.59 -13.48 -7.32
C ALA A 142 6.03 -13.68 -6.82
N ARG A 143 6.57 -14.91 -6.93
CA ARG A 143 7.97 -15.21 -6.60
C ARG A 143 8.94 -14.45 -7.50
N ALA A 144 8.68 -14.39 -8.81
CA ALA A 144 9.51 -13.67 -9.78
C ALA A 144 9.53 -12.16 -9.47
N PHE A 145 8.37 -11.56 -9.23
CA PHE A 145 8.23 -10.16 -8.83
C PHE A 145 9.03 -9.84 -7.57
N VAL A 146 8.89 -10.66 -6.51
CA VAL A 146 9.62 -10.43 -5.25
C VAL A 146 11.14 -10.52 -5.45
N ARG A 147 11.63 -11.44 -6.29
CA ARG A 147 13.06 -11.53 -6.63
C ARG A 147 13.53 -10.29 -7.38
N ALA A 148 12.84 -9.92 -8.47
CA ALA A 148 13.18 -8.74 -9.27
C ALA A 148 13.19 -7.47 -8.40
N HIS A 149 12.16 -7.27 -7.59
CA HIS A 149 12.06 -6.12 -6.68
C HIS A 149 13.24 -6.05 -5.69
N ARG A 150 13.70 -7.20 -5.18
CA ARG A 150 14.84 -7.25 -4.26
C ARG A 150 16.16 -6.92 -4.96
N LEU A 151 16.37 -7.41 -6.19
CA LEU A 151 17.58 -7.16 -6.96
C LEU A 151 17.68 -5.68 -7.35
N VAL A 152 16.61 -5.11 -7.91
CA VAL A 152 16.56 -3.70 -8.30
C VAL A 152 16.73 -2.78 -7.10
N GLY A 153 16.07 -3.09 -5.96
CA GLY A 153 16.17 -2.30 -4.73
C GLY A 153 17.54 -2.33 -4.02
N GLN A 154 18.45 -3.23 -4.43
CA GLN A 154 19.84 -3.29 -3.96
C GLN A 154 20.79 -2.52 -4.88
N ALA A 155 20.50 -2.44 -6.18
CA ALA A 155 21.42 -1.94 -7.20
C ALA A 155 21.68 -0.43 -7.15
N LEU A 156 20.77 0.40 -6.62
CA LEU A 156 20.95 1.86 -6.57
C LEU A 156 20.23 2.45 -5.35
N SER A 157 20.99 2.84 -4.32
CA SER A 157 20.41 3.48 -3.13
C SER A 157 20.67 4.99 -3.18
N ARG A 158 19.74 5.77 -3.75
CA ARG A 158 19.53 7.14 -3.26
C ARG A 158 18.32 7.10 -2.34
N LYS A 159 18.60 6.97 -1.03
CA LYS A 159 17.58 7.02 0.01
C LYS A 159 16.92 8.40 -0.03
N ARG A 160 15.64 8.47 -0.34
CA ARG A 160 14.82 9.64 0.02
C ARG A 160 13.89 9.23 1.15
N ARG A 161 13.74 10.10 2.15
CA ARG A 161 12.56 10.08 3.00
C ARG A 161 11.39 10.42 2.09
N CYS A 162 10.40 9.55 2.05
CA CYS A 162 9.23 9.75 1.23
C CYS A 162 8.39 10.91 1.80
N TRP A 163 8.12 11.93 0.99
CA TRP A 163 7.18 13.02 1.32
C TRP A 163 5.72 12.54 1.40
N TRP A 164 5.40 11.37 0.85
CA TRP A 164 4.08 10.75 0.87
C TRP A 164 3.64 10.30 2.27
N PHE A 165 4.58 10.09 3.21
CA PHE A 165 4.28 9.64 4.57
C PHE A 165 3.61 10.69 5.47
N SER A 166 3.77 12.00 5.19
CA SER A 166 3.18 13.07 6.02
C SER A 166 1.76 13.46 5.64
N ALA A 167 1.27 13.14 4.44
CA ALA A 167 -0.04 13.60 3.99
C ALA A 167 -1.22 12.77 4.55
N ASN A 168 -0.97 11.54 5.04
CA ASN A 168 -2.03 10.65 5.57
C ASN A 168 -1.81 10.16 7.01
N SER A 169 -0.79 10.68 7.71
CA SER A 169 -0.55 10.37 9.13
C SER A 169 -1.20 11.40 10.06
N CYS A 170 -2.52 11.52 10.01
CA CYS A 170 -3.40 12.14 11.03
C CYS A 170 -4.75 11.42 10.86
N ASN A 171 -5.29 10.64 11.80
CA ASN A 171 -5.50 10.98 13.21
C ASN A 171 -5.75 9.69 14.02
N ALA A 172 -5.02 9.49 15.11
CA ALA A 172 -5.46 8.65 16.21
C ALA A 172 -6.07 9.58 17.28
N SER A 173 -7.36 9.40 17.55
CA SER A 173 -8.15 9.98 18.66
C SER A 173 -8.51 11.48 18.56
N ALA A 174 -9.70 11.79 18.04
CA ALA A 174 -10.55 12.89 18.55
C ALA A 174 -12.00 12.74 18.05
N THR A 175 -12.92 13.03 18.94
CA THR A 175 -14.37 12.96 18.84
C THR A 175 -14.99 13.83 17.76
N ALA A 176 -16.20 13.43 17.34
CA ALA A 176 -17.12 14.09 16.43
C ALA A 176 -17.09 15.64 16.39
N ARG A 177 -16.94 16.19 15.17
CA ARG A 177 -17.81 17.25 14.63
C ARG A 177 -17.57 17.45 13.13
N SER A 178 -18.66 17.72 12.43
CA SER A 178 -18.87 17.65 10.98
C SER A 178 -18.59 18.99 10.25
N ALA A 179 -18.40 18.84 8.92
CA ALA A 179 -18.65 19.77 7.80
C ALA A 179 -17.49 20.60 7.21
N PRO A 180 -17.53 21.02 5.93
CA PRO A 180 -18.16 20.40 4.74
C PRO A 180 -17.17 20.14 3.58
N ALA A 181 -17.55 19.24 2.67
CA ALA A 181 -16.82 18.93 1.45
C ALA A 181 -17.16 19.94 0.33
N LEU A 182 -16.12 20.55 -0.27
CA LEU A 182 -16.23 21.26 -1.54
C LEU A 182 -16.22 20.24 -2.68
N ALA A 183 -17.42 19.86 -3.13
CA ALA A 183 -17.62 19.07 -4.33
C ALA A 183 -17.77 20.01 -5.54
N THR A 184 -16.82 19.95 -6.47
CA THR A 184 -16.94 20.64 -7.77
C THR A 184 -17.91 19.85 -8.65
N ALA A 185 -19.11 20.40 -8.85
CA ALA A 185 -20.13 19.85 -9.75
C ALA A 185 -19.82 20.21 -11.21
N VAL A 186 -19.56 19.19 -12.04
CA VAL A 186 -19.63 19.32 -13.51
C VAL A 186 -21.10 19.26 -13.92
N ARG A 187 -21.64 20.35 -14.46
CA ARG A 187 -22.98 20.40 -15.06
C ARG A 187 -22.99 19.55 -16.34
N ARG A 188 -23.88 18.56 -16.39
CA ARG A 188 -24.40 17.99 -17.64
C ARG A 188 -25.47 18.94 -18.18
N SER A 189 -25.30 19.42 -19.40
CA SER A 189 -26.39 20.01 -20.19
C SER A 189 -26.85 18.95 -21.18
N GLY A 190 -28.10 18.53 -21.08
CA GLY A 190 -28.75 17.67 -22.05
C GLY A 190 -29.93 18.40 -22.71
N VAL A 191 -29.96 18.29 -24.04
CA VAL A 191 -31.11 18.04 -24.93
C VAL A 191 -32.12 19.16 -25.22
N SER A 192 -32.25 19.50 -26.51
CA SER A 192 -33.51 19.45 -27.30
C SER A 192 -33.15 19.61 -28.79
N ALA A 193 -33.25 18.58 -29.64
CA ALA A 193 -34.43 18.17 -30.40
C ALA A 193 -35.09 19.31 -31.22
N PHE A 194 -34.91 19.27 -32.54
CA PHE A 194 -35.84 19.85 -33.52
C PHE A 194 -35.88 18.97 -34.77
N THR A 195 -37.09 18.62 -35.21
CA THR A 195 -37.43 17.87 -36.42
C THR A 195 -38.09 18.79 -37.45
N ALA A 196 -38.18 18.27 -38.70
CA ALA A 196 -38.94 18.75 -39.87
C ALA A 196 -38.29 19.89 -40.67
N SER A 197 -38.20 19.87 -42.01
CA SER A 197 -38.84 19.06 -43.07
C SER A 197 -37.85 18.79 -44.21
#